data_AF-A0A4Y7PI02-F1
#
_entry.id   AF-A0A4Y7PI02-F1
#
_cell.length_a   1.000
_cell.length_b   1.000
_cell.length_c   1.000
_cell.angle_alpha   90.00
_cell.angle_beta   90.00
_cell.angle_gamma   90.00
#
_symmetry.space_group_name_H-M   'P 1'
#
loop_
_entity.id
_entity.type
_entity.pdbx_description
1 polymer ?
#
loop_
_entity_poly.entity_id
_entity_poly.type
_entity_poly.pdbx_seq_one_letter_code
_entity_poly.pdbx_strand_id
1 'polypeptide(L)'
;MAPTLEIVHRVHFDTSEFPSGAPVSHPDQLDARVPPGTYHVDDSNLPTLKDAKLLTDLENGAWSTVYSATMLQPGVHEPITVAVKLYQEEFFPSRPDVEDRVSPNVLRHTDEVFAWTETWAYRKMQKLQGITIPEFYGAFKFSIGTQRE
;
A
#
# COMPACT_ATOMS: atom_id res chain seq x y z
N MET A 1 13.62 0.37 19.77
CA MET A 1 12.58 1.41 19.63
C MET A 1 11.84 1.18 18.32
N ALA A 2 10.54 1.48 18.26
CA ALA A 2 9.77 1.31 17.02
C ALA A 2 10.19 2.36 15.97
N PRO A 3 10.25 2.01 14.68
CA PRO A 3 10.57 2.97 13.63
C PRO A 3 9.52 4.09 13.57
N THR A 4 9.97 5.30 13.21
CA THR A 4 9.04 6.39 12.88
C THR A 4 8.50 6.15 11.48
N LEU A 5 7.20 5.88 11.39
CA LEU A 5 6.48 5.76 10.12
C LEU A 5 5.89 7.11 9.74
N GLU A 6 6.29 7.63 8.58
CA GLU A 6 5.78 8.89 8.05
C GLU A 6 5.12 8.65 6.69
N ILE A 7 3.94 9.25 6.49
CA ILE A 7 3.23 9.24 5.21
C ILE A 7 3.84 10.34 4.33
N VAL A 8 4.40 9.95 3.19
CA VAL A 8 5.05 10.87 2.24
C VAL A 8 4.12 11.24 1.10
N HIS A 9 3.32 10.27 0.65
CA HIS A 9 2.45 10.41 -0.52
C HIS A 9 1.13 9.68 -0.31
N ARG A 10 0.01 10.24 -0.74
CA ARG A 10 -1.23 9.48 -0.95
C ARG A 10 -1.21 8.89 -2.34
N VAL A 11 -1.58 7.62 -2.48
CA VAL A 11 -1.61 6.93 -3.76
C VAL A 11 -3.05 6.66 -4.16
N HIS A 12 -3.40 7.07 -5.37
CA HIS A 12 -4.70 6.86 -5.98
C HIS A 12 -4.58 5.93 -7.16
N PHE A 13 -5.06 4.70 -6.96
CA PHE A 13 -5.12 3.69 -8.00
C PHE A 13 -6.42 3.77 -8.81
N ASP A 14 -6.34 3.47 -10.11
CA ASP A 14 -7.53 3.25 -10.93
C ASP A 14 -8.20 1.91 -10.55
N THR A 15 -9.39 1.97 -9.98
CA THR A 15 -10.11 0.77 -9.49
C THR A 15 -11.23 0.32 -10.43
N SER A 16 -11.26 0.83 -11.66
CA SER A 16 -12.22 0.42 -12.69
C SER A 16 -12.03 -1.05 -13.06
N GLU A 17 -10.77 -1.48 -13.21
CA GLU A 17 -10.36 -2.84 -13.58
C GLU A 17 -9.62 -3.55 -12.43
N PHE A 18 -9.58 -4.89 -12.44
CA PHE A 18 -8.91 -5.68 -11.41
C PHE A 18 -7.40 -5.80 -11.71
N PRO A 19 -6.51 -5.32 -10.81
CA PRO A 19 -5.08 -5.57 -10.92
C PRO A 19 -4.76 -6.96 -10.34
N SER A 20 -4.26 -7.89 -11.14
CA SER A 20 -3.89 -9.22 -10.63
C SER A 20 -2.42 -9.27 -10.22
N GLY A 21 -2.14 -9.29 -8.91
CA GLY A 21 -0.81 -9.61 -8.35
C GLY A 21 -0.52 -11.12 -8.19
N ALA A 22 -1.43 -12.01 -8.60
CA ALA A 22 -1.27 -13.46 -8.42
C ALA A 22 -0.15 -14.05 -9.31
N PRO A 23 0.69 -14.96 -8.78
CA PRO A 23 1.68 -15.68 -9.58
C PRO A 23 0.99 -16.57 -10.63
N VAL A 24 1.49 -16.55 -11.86
CA VAL A 24 0.91 -17.29 -12.99
C VAL A 24 1.75 -18.53 -13.31
N SER A 25 1.09 -19.64 -13.62
CA SER A 25 1.73 -20.91 -14.03
C SER A 25 2.29 -20.87 -15.46
N HIS A 26 1.91 -19.87 -16.27
CA HIS A 26 2.23 -19.79 -17.70
C HIS A 26 2.78 -18.41 -18.10
N PRO A 27 3.92 -18.36 -18.84
CA PRO A 27 4.61 -17.10 -19.19
C PRO A 27 3.79 -16.18 -20.11
N ASP A 28 3.02 -16.71 -21.05
CA ASP A 28 2.47 -15.91 -22.16
C ASP A 28 1.21 -15.08 -21.82
N GLN A 29 0.72 -15.12 -20.58
CA GLN A 29 -0.37 -14.25 -20.10
C GLN A 29 0.11 -13.13 -19.17
N LEU A 30 1.43 -13.00 -19.01
CA LEU A 30 2.07 -12.04 -18.09
C LEU A 30 2.00 -10.59 -18.52
N ASP A 31 1.43 -10.23 -19.68
CA ASP A 31 1.35 -8.83 -20.14
C ASP A 31 -0.08 -8.23 -20.11
N ALA A 32 -1.13 -9.01 -19.81
CA ALA A 32 -2.52 -8.54 -19.97
C ALA A 32 -3.34 -8.27 -18.69
N ARG A 33 -2.77 -8.36 -17.47
CA ARG A 33 -3.55 -8.40 -16.22
C ARG A 33 -3.33 -7.24 -15.23
N VAL A 34 -2.38 -6.35 -15.49
CA VAL A 34 -2.29 -5.07 -14.79
C VAL A 34 -2.76 -4.02 -15.79
N PRO A 35 -3.87 -3.31 -15.50
CA PRO A 35 -4.35 -2.27 -16.39
C PRO A 35 -3.24 -1.25 -16.66
N PRO A 36 -3.18 -0.66 -17.86
CA PRO A 36 -2.22 0.39 -18.17
C PRO A 36 -2.44 1.67 -17.35
N GLY A 37 -3.51 1.72 -16.55
CA GLY A 37 -3.83 2.82 -15.65
C GLY A 37 -2.75 3.04 -14.60
N THR A 38 -1.93 4.05 -14.82
CA THR A 38 -0.98 4.57 -13.83
C THR A 38 -1.74 5.04 -12.58
N TYR A 39 -1.20 4.76 -11.40
CA TYR A 39 -1.64 5.48 -10.21
C TYR A 39 -1.17 6.93 -10.30
N HIS A 40 -1.85 7.82 -9.57
CA HIS A 40 -1.35 9.17 -9.32
C HIS A 40 -1.10 9.37 -7.85
N VAL A 41 -0.20 10.29 -7.55
CA VAL A 41 0.15 10.70 -6.20
C VAL A 41 -0.50 12.05 -5.90
N ASP A 42 -1.05 12.17 -4.69
CA ASP A 42 -1.58 13.42 -4.16
C ASP A 42 -0.94 13.72 -2.79
N ASP A 43 -0.25 14.85 -2.70
CA ASP A 43 0.45 15.28 -1.48
C ASP A 43 -0.35 16.34 -0.71
N SER A 44 -1.55 16.68 -1.19
CA SER A 44 -2.45 17.57 -0.47
C SER A 44 -3.11 16.82 0.69
N ASN A 45 -3.22 17.50 1.84
CA ASN A 45 -3.95 16.99 3.00
C ASN A 45 -3.52 15.57 3.43
N LEU A 46 -2.21 15.33 3.49
CA LEU A 46 -1.68 14.07 4.03
C LEU A 46 -2.00 13.94 5.52
N PRO A 47 -2.50 12.78 5.96
CA PRO A 47 -2.69 12.53 7.38
C PRO A 47 -1.34 12.30 8.06
N THR A 48 -1.27 12.62 9.35
CA THR A 48 -0.09 12.35 10.17
C THR A 48 -0.30 11.09 11.00
N LEU A 49 0.69 10.20 11.05
CA LEU A 49 0.71 9.06 11.95
C LEU A 49 1.47 9.38 13.23
N LYS A 50 0.95 8.92 14.36
CA LYS A 50 1.57 9.00 15.68
C LYS A 50 1.53 7.64 16.37
N ASP A 51 2.46 7.43 17.29
CA ASP A 51 2.47 6.27 18.20
C ASP A 51 2.43 4.92 17.48
N ALA A 52 3.10 4.82 16.32
CA ALA A 52 3.17 3.59 15.55
C ALA A 52 3.84 2.48 16.37
N LYS A 53 3.13 1.36 16.54
CA LYS A 53 3.57 0.18 17.29
C LYS A 53 3.28 -1.07 16.49
N LEU A 54 4.17 -2.04 16.50
CA LEU A 54 3.92 -3.32 15.84
C LEU A 54 2.65 -3.95 16.44
N LEU A 55 1.65 -4.24 15.60
CA LEU A 55 0.36 -4.78 16.03
C LEU A 55 0.40 -6.31 16.09
N THR A 56 1.11 -6.94 15.15
CA THR A 56 1.32 -8.38 15.15
C THR A 56 2.74 -8.68 14.67
N ASP A 57 3.38 -9.62 15.35
CA ASP A 57 4.57 -10.29 14.86
C ASP A 57 4.09 -11.42 13.96
N LEU A 58 3.80 -11.10 12.69
CA LEU A 58 3.58 -12.17 11.71
C LEU A 58 4.88 -12.95 11.61
N GLU A 59 4.80 -14.28 11.60
CA GLU A 59 5.97 -15.18 11.61
C GLU A 59 7.12 -14.68 10.73
N ASN A 60 8.37 -14.89 11.18
CA ASN A 60 9.57 -14.56 10.42
C ASN A 60 9.40 -14.94 8.93
N GLY A 61 9.43 -13.95 8.04
CA GLY A 61 9.25 -14.16 6.59
C GLY A 61 7.90 -13.71 6.00
N ALA A 62 7.13 -12.86 6.70
CA ALA A 62 5.90 -12.29 6.16
C ALA A 62 6.17 -11.14 5.17
N TRP A 63 5.54 -11.20 3.99
CA TRP A 63 5.58 -10.18 2.93
C TRP A 63 5.03 -8.79 3.31
N SER A 64 4.47 -8.65 4.52
CA SER A 64 4.01 -7.38 5.05
C SER A 64 4.08 -7.35 6.57
N THR A 65 4.25 -6.16 7.13
CA THR A 65 4.20 -5.89 8.57
C THR A 65 3.01 -5.00 8.89
N VAL A 66 2.30 -5.27 10.00
CA VAL A 66 1.13 -4.47 10.41
C VAL A 66 1.44 -3.72 11.70
N TYR A 67 1.24 -2.42 11.67
CA TYR A 67 1.38 -1.51 12.81
C TYR A 67 0.02 -0.97 13.24
N SER A 68 -0.16 -0.75 14.53
CA SER A 68 -1.21 0.13 15.07
C SER A 68 -0.64 1.54 15.14
N ALA A 69 -1.42 2.53 14.72
CA ALA A 69 -1.05 3.93 14.85
C ALA A 69 -2.28 4.81 15.13
N THR A 70 -2.04 6.00 15.65
CA THR A 70 -3.04 7.07 15.70
C THR A 70 -2.88 7.93 14.46
N MET A 71 -3.94 8.06 13.66
CA MET A 71 -3.96 8.89 12.46
C MET A 71 -4.72 10.20 12.73
N LEU A 72 -4.09 11.30 12.36
CA LEU A 72 -4.66 12.65 12.39
C LEU A 72 -4.99 13.06 10.96
N GLN A 73 -6.27 13.12 10.61
CA GLN A 73 -6.71 13.60 9.30
C GLN A 73 -6.79 15.13 9.26
N PRO A 74 -6.34 15.79 8.18
CA PRO A 74 -6.49 17.23 8.04
C PRO A 74 -7.96 17.64 8.04
N GLY A 75 -8.30 18.65 8.84
CA GLY A 75 -9.69 19.14 8.95
C GLY A 75 -10.61 18.30 9.84
N VAL A 76 -10.13 17.19 10.41
CA VAL A 76 -10.87 16.38 11.39
C VAL A 76 -10.24 16.56 12.76
N HIS A 77 -11.05 16.89 13.77
CA HIS A 77 -10.57 17.17 15.11
C HIS A 77 -10.31 15.92 15.96
N GLU A 78 -10.96 14.81 15.63
CA GLU A 78 -10.85 13.57 16.39
C GLU A 78 -9.79 12.65 15.78
N PRO A 79 -8.75 12.27 16.54
CA PRO A 79 -7.80 11.25 16.12
C PRO A 79 -8.49 9.90 15.98
N ILE A 80 -8.06 9.10 14.99
CA ILE A 80 -8.58 7.75 14.77
C ILE A 80 -7.48 6.71 14.89
N THR A 81 -7.77 5.59 15.53
CA THR A 81 -6.85 4.46 15.60
C THR A 81 -6.94 3.66 14.30
N VAL A 82 -5.79 3.43 13.66
CA VAL A 82 -5.69 2.73 12.38
C VAL A 82 -4.71 1.58 12.44
N ALA A 83 -4.94 0.57 11.59
CA ALA A 83 -3.94 -0.41 11.23
C ALA A 83 -3.22 0.06 9.96
N VAL A 84 -1.89 0.05 9.99
CA VAL A 84 -1.01 0.40 8.87
C VAL A 84 -0.33 -0.88 8.41
N LYS A 85 -0.64 -1.33 7.19
CA LYS A 85 0.00 -2.47 6.55
C LYS A 85 1.13 -1.97 5.64
N LEU A 86 2.37 -2.34 5.94
CA LEU A 86 3.54 -2.03 5.14
C LEU A 86 3.99 -3.28 4.39
N TYR A 87 4.13 -3.17 3.09
CA TYR A 87 4.74 -4.20 2.25
C TYR A 87 6.26 -4.12 2.37
N GLN A 88 6.92 -5.28 2.51
CA GLN A 88 8.36 -5.34 2.70
C GLN A 88 9.08 -5.47 1.36
N GLU A 89 9.92 -4.49 1.01
CA GLU A 89 10.62 -4.41 -0.29
C GLU A 89 11.43 -5.66 -0.63
N GLU A 90 11.95 -6.38 0.37
CA GLU A 90 12.70 -7.63 0.17
C GLU A 90 11.88 -8.73 -0.53
N PHE A 91 10.54 -8.68 -0.42
CA PHE A 91 9.62 -9.57 -1.14
C PHE A 91 9.17 -9.03 -2.50
N PHE A 92 9.51 -7.77 -2.79
CA PHE A 92 9.12 -7.02 -4.00
C PHE A 92 10.34 -6.34 -4.64
N PRO A 93 11.36 -7.11 -5.07
CA PRO A 93 12.62 -6.53 -5.53
C PRO A 93 12.41 -5.62 -6.74
N SER A 94 12.89 -4.38 -6.61
CA SER A 94 13.02 -3.42 -7.71
C SER A 94 13.85 -4.05 -8.83
N ARG A 95 13.27 -4.23 -10.03
CA ARG A 95 14.01 -4.78 -11.19
C ARG A 95 14.87 -3.67 -11.81
N PRO A 96 16.22 -3.78 -11.75
CA PRO A 96 17.11 -2.75 -12.27
C PRO A 96 17.15 -2.66 -13.80
N ASP A 97 16.56 -3.64 -14.51
CA ASP A 97 16.68 -3.78 -15.96
C ASP A 97 15.76 -2.82 -16.77
N VAL A 98 15.13 -1.86 -16.09
CA VAL A 98 14.05 -1.02 -16.65
C VAL A 98 14.39 0.47 -16.46
N GLU A 99 15.64 0.85 -16.68
CA GLU A 99 16.06 2.26 -16.59
C GLU A 99 15.56 3.13 -17.76
N ASP A 100 15.14 2.55 -18.90
CA ASP A 100 14.85 3.37 -20.09
C ASP A 100 13.41 3.35 -20.62
N ARG A 101 12.53 2.51 -20.08
CA ARG A 101 11.09 2.55 -20.39
C ARG A 101 10.35 1.99 -19.19
N VAL A 102 9.73 2.86 -18.38
CA VAL A 102 8.65 2.47 -17.46
C VAL A 102 7.53 1.88 -18.32
N SER A 103 7.71 0.64 -18.74
CA SER A 103 6.66 -0.12 -19.41
C SER A 103 5.69 -0.49 -18.30
N PRO A 104 4.40 -0.12 -18.41
CA PRO A 104 3.40 -0.35 -17.36
C PRO A 104 3.23 -1.83 -16.96
N ASN A 105 3.90 -2.76 -17.66
CA ASN A 105 3.89 -4.19 -17.38
C ASN A 105 4.80 -4.63 -16.23
N VAL A 106 5.67 -3.77 -15.68
CA VAL A 106 6.66 -4.15 -14.64
C VAL A 106 6.12 -4.08 -13.21
N LEU A 107 4.95 -3.46 -12.99
CA LEU A 107 4.34 -3.31 -11.67
C LEU A 107 3.92 -4.65 -11.02
N ARG A 108 3.90 -5.76 -11.77
CA ARG A 108 3.31 -7.07 -11.37
C ARG A 108 3.95 -7.73 -10.15
N HIS A 109 5.16 -7.33 -9.79
CA HIS A 109 5.91 -7.86 -8.66
C HIS A 109 6.34 -6.78 -7.67
N THR A 110 5.72 -5.60 -7.76
CA THR A 110 5.97 -4.51 -6.82
C THR A 110 4.91 -4.53 -5.72
N ASP A 111 5.30 -4.03 -4.55
CA ASP A 111 4.41 -3.66 -3.46
C ASP A 111 3.20 -2.84 -3.93
N GLU A 112 3.38 -2.00 -4.95
CA GLU A 112 2.33 -1.16 -5.54
C GLU A 112 1.17 -1.97 -6.14
N VAL A 113 1.40 -3.12 -6.79
CA VAL A 113 0.29 -3.96 -7.31
C VAL A 113 -0.49 -4.63 -6.20
N PHE A 114 0.15 -5.00 -5.10
CA PHE A 114 -0.55 -5.53 -3.93
C PHE A 114 -1.38 -4.45 -3.25
N ALA A 115 -0.82 -3.25 -3.05
CA ALA A 115 -1.55 -2.08 -2.58
C ALA A 115 -2.74 -1.74 -3.49
N TRP A 116 -2.58 -1.85 -4.81
CA TRP A 116 -3.65 -1.64 -5.78
C TRP A 116 -4.73 -2.73 -5.67
N THR A 117 -4.35 -4.00 -5.60
CA THR A 117 -5.28 -5.13 -5.45
C THR A 117 -6.14 -4.97 -4.21
N GLU A 118 -5.55 -4.59 -3.08
CA GLU A 118 -6.30 -4.31 -1.86
C GLU A 118 -7.21 -3.10 -2.00
N THR A 119 -6.71 -2.00 -2.58
CA THR A 119 -7.50 -0.79 -2.84
C THR A 119 -8.74 -1.11 -3.68
N TRP A 120 -8.57 -1.91 -4.74
CA TRP A 120 -9.67 -2.39 -5.57
C TRP A 120 -10.67 -3.24 -4.75
N ALA A 121 -10.18 -4.18 -3.94
CA ALA A 121 -11.03 -5.06 -3.15
C ALA A 121 -11.89 -4.27 -2.17
N TYR A 122 -11.28 -3.35 -1.40
CA TYR A 122 -12.01 -2.45 -0.51
C TYR A 122 -13.01 -1.57 -1.25
N ARG A 123 -12.66 -1.07 -2.44
CA ARG A 123 -13.58 -0.28 -3.27
C ARG A 123 -14.80 -1.08 -3.70
N LYS A 124 -14.65 -2.34 -4.12
CA LYS A 124 -15.78 -3.22 -4.48
C LYS A 124 -16.64 -3.59 -3.27
N MET A 125 -16.04 -3.64 -2.09
CA MET A 125 -16.73 -3.93 -0.82
C MET A 125 -17.12 -2.67 -0.03
N GLN A 126 -17.17 -1.49 -0.66
CA GLN A 126 -17.40 -0.21 0.03
C GLN A 126 -18.64 -0.22 0.94
N LYS A 127 -19.72 -0.89 0.52
CA LYS A 127 -20.98 -0.97 1.30
C LYS A 127 -20.87 -1.83 2.57
N LEU A 128 -19.82 -2.64 2.70
CA LEU A 128 -19.60 -3.52 3.85
C LEU A 128 -18.61 -2.93 4.87
N GLN A 129 -17.88 -1.88 4.48
CA GLN A 129 -16.92 -1.20 5.35
C GLN A 129 -17.62 -0.52 6.52
N GLY A 130 -17.02 -0.63 7.71
CA GLY A 130 -17.59 -0.11 8.97
C GLY A 130 -18.75 -0.95 9.53
N ILE A 131 -19.20 -1.99 8.80
CA ILE A 131 -20.28 -2.88 9.23
C ILE A 131 -19.75 -4.29 9.45
N THR A 132 -19.15 -4.88 8.41
CA THR A 132 -18.69 -6.28 8.39
C THR A 132 -17.19 -6.39 8.13
N ILE A 133 -16.61 -5.45 7.39
CA ILE A 133 -15.16 -5.36 7.17
C ILE A 133 -14.63 -4.01 7.67
N PRO A 134 -13.32 -3.90 7.98
CA PRO A 134 -12.71 -2.63 8.39
C PRO A 134 -12.90 -1.51 7.36
N GLU A 135 -12.93 -0.27 7.85
CA GLU A 135 -12.86 0.90 6.97
C GLU A 135 -11.47 1.04 6.36
N PHE A 136 -11.42 1.35 5.07
CA PHE A 136 -10.20 1.60 4.33
C PHE A 136 -9.98 3.09 4.13
N TYR A 137 -8.93 3.61 4.79
CA TYR A 137 -8.60 5.04 4.77
C TYR A 137 -7.76 5.48 3.56
N GLY A 138 -7.18 4.52 2.82
CA GLY A 138 -6.43 4.78 1.60
C GLY A 138 -5.12 4.01 1.52
N ALA A 139 -4.45 4.17 0.38
CA ALA A 139 -3.10 3.70 0.13
C ALA A 139 -2.12 4.87 0.17
N PHE A 140 -0.93 4.64 0.72
CA PHE A 140 0.07 5.67 0.96
C PHE A 140 1.47 5.12 0.69
N LYS A 141 2.40 5.98 0.27
CA LYS A 141 3.84 5.69 0.36
C LYS A 141 4.36 6.19 1.70
N PHE A 142 5.21 5.38 2.32
CA PHE A 142 5.76 5.65 3.63
C PHE A 142 7.28 5.84 3.54
N SER A 143 7.81 6.72 4.37
CA SER A 143 9.23 6.75 4.72
C SER A 143 9.39 6.11 6.11
N ILE A 144 10.44 5.31 6.25
CA ILE A 144 10.87 4.78 7.55
C ILE A 144 12.02 5.66 8.01
N GLY A 145 11.74 6.55 8.97
CA GLY A 145 12.78 7.38 9.57
C GLY A 145 13.68 6.53 10.47
N THR A 146 14.93 6.32 10.10
CA THR A 146 15.98 5.96 11.06
C THR A 146 16.32 7.22 11.84
N GLN A 147 15.88 7.33 13.10
CA GLN A 147 16.50 8.30 13.99
C GLN A 147 17.95 7.87 14.19
N ARG A 148 18.90 8.60 13.59
CA ARG A 148 20.30 8.56 14.01
C ARG A 148 20.35 9.18 15.41
N GLU A 149 20.86 8.41 16.36
CA GLU A 149 21.26 8.89 17.69
C GLU A 149 22.25 10.05 17.61
#